data_AF-A0A2P2K332-F1
#
_entry.id   AF-A0A2P2K332-F1
#
_cell.length_a   1.000
_cell.length_b   1.000
_cell.length_c   1.000
_cell.angle_alpha   90.00
_cell.angle_beta   90.00
_cell.angle_gamma   90.00
#
_symmetry.space_group_name_H-M   'P 1'
#
loop_
_entity.id
_entity.type
_entity.pdbx_description
1 polymer ?
#
loop_
_entity_poly.entity_id
_entity_poly.type
_entity_poly.pdbx_seq_one_letter_code
_entity_poly.pdbx_strand_id
1 'polypeptide(L)'
;MKARNRIGDRSTSDVVVRLRTQDGRDDWFYCHSHVLVEKSNYFADRLSENWPTCQILDSRNCVEVYCQELDVDHHVNFLRLLYLIDGPSDDIGYGVMNALGILQVAVKLGCPQIITACVNYLEAVPWEEAEEEEILRIIPGMGSLAGPILARLQPVSPSAIRRIFLRAIRFATSSPPLPLNDLKTSAQEQLEYMLTEDDDAPLLTADHEIKSELGRCIR
;
A
#
# COMPACT_ATOMS: atom_id res chain seq x y z
N MET A 1 -31.08 12.03 -11.06
CA MET A 1 -29.90 11.23 -10.65
C MET A 1 -29.12 10.92 -11.91
N LYS A 2 -27.93 11.47 -12.10
CA LYS A 2 -27.12 11.22 -13.32
C LYS A 2 -26.58 9.79 -13.18
N ALA A 3 -26.78 8.93 -14.19
CA ALA A 3 -26.26 7.57 -14.17
C ALA A 3 -24.73 7.62 -14.03
N ARG A 4 -24.15 6.78 -13.17
CA ARG A 4 -22.71 6.68 -13.00
C ARG A 4 -22.12 6.04 -14.27
N ASN A 5 -21.10 6.66 -14.84
CA ASN A 5 -20.43 6.12 -16.03
C ASN A 5 -19.81 4.76 -15.69
N ARG A 6 -19.88 3.82 -16.63
CA ARG A 6 -19.32 2.47 -16.48
C ARG A 6 -18.32 2.22 -17.58
N ILE A 7 -17.17 1.65 -17.22
CA ILE A 7 -16.19 1.17 -18.20
C ILE A 7 -16.84 0.13 -19.12
N GLY A 8 -16.53 0.20 -20.41
CA GLY A 8 -17.09 -0.69 -21.43
C GLY A 8 -18.44 -0.26 -22.01
N ASP A 9 -19.07 0.80 -21.50
CA ASP A 9 -20.32 1.32 -22.09
C ASP A 9 -20.04 2.06 -23.40
N ARG A 10 -20.12 1.33 -24.52
CA ARG A 10 -19.89 1.86 -25.86
C ARG A 10 -20.84 3.01 -26.24
N SER A 11 -22.04 3.07 -25.66
CA SER A 11 -23.06 4.05 -26.04
C SER A 11 -22.74 5.47 -25.56
N THR A 12 -22.06 5.57 -24.42
CA THR A 12 -21.76 6.83 -23.73
C THR A 12 -20.28 7.21 -23.78
N SER A 13 -19.41 6.26 -24.13
CA SER A 13 -17.96 6.45 -24.24
C SER A 13 -17.56 7.30 -25.45
N ASP A 14 -16.59 8.18 -25.26
CA ASP A 14 -16.01 9.07 -26.26
C ASP A 14 -14.54 8.78 -26.57
N VAL A 15 -13.91 7.85 -25.84
CA VAL A 15 -12.52 7.42 -26.05
C VAL A 15 -12.40 5.89 -25.97
N VAL A 16 -11.48 5.32 -26.75
CA VAL A 16 -11.09 3.90 -26.67
C VAL A 16 -9.66 3.80 -26.15
N VAL A 17 -9.46 3.07 -25.05
CA VAL A 17 -8.12 2.72 -24.56
C VAL A 17 -7.76 1.34 -25.09
N ARG A 18 -6.61 1.22 -25.76
CA ARG A 18 -6.05 -0.06 -26.23
C ARG A 18 -4.90 -0.48 -25.35
N LEU A 19 -5.01 -1.66 -24.74
CA LEU A 19 -3.89 -2.30 -24.05
C LEU A 19 -3.18 -3.23 -25.04
N ARG A 20 -1.90 -2.94 -25.31
CA ARG A 20 -1.11 -3.67 -26.30
C ARG A 20 0.09 -4.34 -25.65
N THR A 21 0.34 -5.59 -26.00
CA THR A 21 1.54 -6.33 -25.60
C THR A 21 2.44 -6.62 -26.81
N GLN A 22 3.70 -6.92 -26.55
CA GLN A 22 4.66 -7.29 -27.61
C GLN A 22 4.29 -8.62 -28.28
N ASP A 23 3.58 -9.49 -27.56
CA ASP A 23 3.12 -10.81 -28.02
C ASP A 23 1.88 -10.73 -28.90
N GLY A 24 1.38 -9.53 -29.17
CA GLY A 24 0.29 -9.28 -30.11
C GLY A 24 -1.10 -9.19 -29.49
N ARG A 25 -1.23 -9.29 -28.16
CA ARG A 25 -2.49 -8.99 -27.47
C ARG A 25 -2.86 -7.51 -27.67
N ASP A 26 -4.15 -7.27 -27.89
CA ASP A 26 -4.70 -5.96 -28.22
C ASP A 26 -6.14 -5.85 -27.72
N ASP A 27 -6.28 -5.51 -26.43
CA ASP A 27 -7.58 -5.43 -25.74
C ASP A 27 -8.12 -4.00 -25.77
N TRP A 28 -9.42 -3.84 -26.06
CA TRP A 28 -10.04 -2.54 -26.29
C TRP A 28 -11.07 -2.22 -25.21
N PHE A 29 -10.95 -1.04 -24.61
CA PHE A 29 -11.83 -0.56 -23.54
C PHE A 29 -12.51 0.74 -23.93
N TYR A 30 -13.84 0.72 -23.96
CA TYR A 30 -14.65 1.93 -24.15
C TYR A 30 -14.68 2.72 -22.84
N CYS A 31 -14.20 3.96 -22.92
CA CYS A 31 -13.95 4.81 -21.77
C CYS A 31 -14.48 6.24 -21.99
N HIS A 32 -14.48 7.01 -20.91
CA HIS A 32 -14.91 8.39 -20.87
C HIS A 32 -13.71 9.31 -20.61
N SER A 33 -13.41 10.20 -21.56
CA SER A 33 -12.25 11.08 -21.54
C SER A 33 -12.16 11.87 -20.23
N HIS A 34 -13.26 12.46 -19.78
CA HIS A 34 -13.28 13.23 -18.53
C HIS A 34 -12.86 12.42 -17.29
N VAL A 35 -13.26 11.14 -17.20
CA VAL A 35 -12.83 10.26 -16.08
C VAL A 35 -11.32 10.01 -16.16
N LEU A 36 -10.82 9.68 -17.35
CA LEU A 36 -9.40 9.38 -17.54
C LEU A 36 -8.52 10.60 -17.27
N VAL A 37 -8.88 11.75 -17.84
CA VAL A 37 -8.15 13.02 -17.73
C VAL A 37 -8.16 13.56 -16.30
N GLU A 38 -9.29 13.45 -15.59
CA GLU A 38 -9.39 13.91 -14.21
C GLU A 38 -8.49 13.09 -13.27
N LYS A 39 -8.39 11.78 -13.51
CA LYS A 39 -7.76 10.84 -12.57
C LYS A 39 -6.31 10.48 -12.91
N SER A 40 -5.87 10.68 -14.16
CA SER A 40 -4.55 10.23 -14.63
C SER A 40 -3.86 11.27 -15.51
N ASN A 41 -2.65 11.67 -15.08
CA ASN A 41 -1.81 12.62 -15.82
C ASN A 41 -1.43 12.07 -17.21
N TYR A 42 -1.16 10.76 -17.32
CA TYR A 42 -0.87 10.12 -18.60
C TYR A 42 -2.00 10.32 -19.61
N PHE A 43 -3.25 10.08 -19.20
CA PHE A 43 -4.38 10.26 -20.10
C PHE A 43 -4.69 11.74 -20.34
N ALA A 44 -4.49 12.62 -19.36
CA ALA A 44 -4.59 14.07 -19.54
C ALA A 44 -3.66 14.57 -20.65
N ASP A 45 -2.39 14.14 -20.63
CA ASP A 45 -1.42 14.52 -21.64
C ASP A 45 -1.78 13.93 -23.02
N ARG A 46 -2.12 12.63 -23.07
CA ARG A 46 -2.41 11.91 -24.33
C ARG A 46 -3.69 12.32 -25.03
N LEU A 47 -4.65 12.87 -24.28
CA LEU A 47 -5.92 13.38 -24.81
C LEU A 47 -5.94 14.90 -24.94
N SER A 48 -4.82 15.58 -24.64
CA SER A 48 -4.69 17.02 -24.84
C SER A 48 -4.66 17.38 -26.32
N GLU A 49 -5.11 18.60 -26.64
CA GLU A 49 -5.08 19.14 -28.00
C GLU A 49 -3.65 19.22 -28.58
N ASN A 50 -2.65 19.24 -27.70
CA ASN A 50 -1.23 19.38 -28.05
C ASN A 50 -0.56 18.03 -28.34
N TRP A 51 -1.23 16.90 -28.11
CA TRP A 51 -0.66 15.59 -28.39
C TRP A 51 -0.79 15.24 -29.88
N PRO A 52 0.33 15.06 -30.60
CA PRO A 52 0.27 14.69 -32.00
C PRO A 52 -0.24 13.25 -32.09
N THR A 53 -1.19 13.02 -33.00
CA THR A 53 -1.81 11.71 -33.30
C THR A 53 -2.78 11.18 -32.22
N CYS A 54 -4.04 11.63 -32.27
CA CYS A 54 -5.16 10.76 -31.89
C CYS A 54 -5.46 9.87 -33.09
N GLN A 55 -5.10 8.58 -33.01
CA GLN A 55 -5.68 7.60 -33.92
C GLN A 55 -7.19 7.58 -33.67
N ILE A 56 -7.99 7.71 -34.71
CA ILE A 56 -9.44 7.64 -34.58
C ILE A 56 -9.85 6.18 -34.77
N LEU A 57 -10.51 5.60 -33.77
CA LEU A 57 -11.05 4.24 -33.82
C LEU A 57 -12.54 4.30 -33.50
N ASP A 58 -13.38 3.72 -34.35
CA ASP A 58 -14.85 3.79 -34.21
C ASP A 58 -15.34 5.25 -34.05
N SER A 59 -14.76 6.18 -34.82
CA SER A 59 -15.03 7.63 -34.75
C SER A 59 -14.75 8.29 -33.38
N ARG A 60 -13.90 7.67 -32.55
CA ARG A 60 -13.50 8.14 -31.22
C ARG A 60 -12.00 8.31 -31.11
N ASN A 61 -11.55 9.13 -30.16
CA ASN A 61 -10.14 9.20 -29.82
C ASN A 61 -9.65 7.85 -29.32
N CYS A 62 -8.46 7.44 -29.74
CA CYS A 62 -7.82 6.21 -29.28
C CYS A 62 -6.51 6.52 -28.55
N VAL A 63 -6.35 5.93 -27.37
CA VAL A 63 -5.10 5.98 -26.60
C VAL A 63 -4.53 4.58 -26.50
N GLU A 64 -3.33 4.39 -27.02
CA GLU A 64 -2.59 3.13 -26.88
C GLU A 64 -1.73 3.15 -25.61
N VAL A 65 -1.81 2.05 -24.85
CA VAL A 65 -1.03 1.82 -23.63
C VAL A 65 -0.29 0.50 -23.80
N TYR A 66 1.03 0.56 -23.78
CA TYR A 66 1.89 -0.61 -23.90
C TYR A 66 2.20 -1.22 -22.53
N CYS A 67 2.01 -2.52 -22.41
CA CYS A 67 2.24 -3.31 -21.21
C CYS A 67 2.87 -4.67 -21.55
N GLN A 68 3.44 -5.34 -20.54
CA GLN A 68 3.90 -6.71 -20.68
C GLN A 68 2.72 -7.67 -20.51
N GLU A 69 2.81 -8.87 -21.08
CA GLU A 69 1.74 -9.88 -20.98
C GLU A 69 1.38 -10.21 -19.53
N LEU A 70 2.40 -10.29 -18.66
CA LEU A 70 2.26 -10.54 -17.22
C LEU A 70 1.55 -9.40 -16.46
N ASP A 71 1.53 -8.19 -17.02
CA ASP A 71 0.97 -6.99 -16.38
C ASP A 71 -0.42 -6.61 -16.90
N VAL A 72 -0.96 -7.33 -17.87
CA VAL A 72 -2.23 -6.97 -18.52
C VAL A 72 -3.34 -6.86 -17.49
N ASP A 73 -3.46 -7.85 -16.60
CA ASP A 73 -4.51 -7.88 -15.58
C ASP A 73 -4.39 -6.67 -14.63
N HIS A 74 -3.17 -6.25 -14.27
CA HIS A 74 -2.94 -5.04 -13.48
C HIS A 74 -3.40 -3.78 -14.21
N HIS A 75 -3.18 -3.69 -15.53
CA HIS A 75 -3.66 -2.56 -16.34
C HIS A 75 -5.18 -2.55 -16.48
N VAL A 76 -5.80 -3.72 -16.68
CA VAL A 76 -7.26 -3.86 -16.73
C VAL A 76 -7.89 -3.45 -15.40
N ASN A 77 -7.35 -3.95 -14.29
CA ASN A 77 -7.83 -3.60 -12.95
C ASN A 77 -7.63 -2.12 -12.64
N PHE A 78 -6.49 -1.53 -13.02
CA PHE A 78 -6.26 -0.10 -12.94
C PHE A 78 -7.35 0.69 -13.68
N LEU A 79 -7.66 0.35 -14.94
CA LEU A 79 -8.70 1.03 -15.71
C LEU A 79 -10.09 0.91 -15.06
N ARG A 80 -10.42 -0.26 -14.49
CA ARG A 80 -11.66 -0.46 -13.73
C ARG A 80 -11.72 0.44 -12.50
N LEU A 81 -10.62 0.54 -11.75
CA LEU A 81 -10.54 1.36 -10.54
C LEU A 81 -10.80 2.84 -10.81
N LEU A 82 -10.41 3.38 -11.97
CA LEU A 82 -10.70 4.77 -12.34
C LEU A 82 -12.21 5.13 -12.27
N TYR A 83 -13.10 4.15 -12.44
CA TYR A 83 -14.56 4.33 -12.35
C TYR A 83 -15.14 4.04 -10.96
N LEU A 84 -14.37 3.38 -10.09
CA LEU A 84 -14.81 2.91 -8.78
C LEU A 84 -14.41 3.83 -7.64
N ILE A 85 -13.34 4.62 -7.78
CA ILE A 85 -12.72 5.41 -6.68
C ILE A 85 -13.68 6.39 -5.97
N ASP A 86 -14.78 6.81 -6.60
CA ASP A 86 -15.80 7.64 -5.92
C ASP A 86 -16.83 6.81 -5.11
N GLY A 87 -16.53 5.54 -4.78
CA GLY A 87 -17.35 4.61 -3.99
C GLY A 87 -16.59 3.99 -2.81
N PRO A 88 -17.28 3.28 -1.88
CA PRO A 88 -16.64 2.70 -0.70
C PRO A 88 -15.49 1.76 -1.12
N SER A 89 -14.32 2.01 -0.52
CA SER A 89 -12.98 1.63 -0.98
C SER A 89 -12.53 0.20 -0.62
N ASP A 90 -13.44 -0.77 -0.62
CA ASP A 90 -13.12 -2.14 -0.19
C ASP A 90 -12.60 -3.06 -1.32
N ASP A 91 -12.64 -2.61 -2.59
CA ASP A 91 -12.46 -3.48 -3.76
C ASP A 91 -11.07 -3.37 -4.42
N ILE A 92 -10.10 -2.72 -3.77
CA ILE A 92 -8.73 -2.60 -4.29
C ILE A 92 -7.91 -3.89 -4.00
N GLY A 93 -8.35 -4.67 -3.00
CA GLY A 93 -7.59 -5.75 -2.38
C GLY A 93 -7.89 -7.14 -2.94
N TYR A 94 -7.50 -7.42 -4.19
CA TYR A 94 -7.41 -8.81 -4.69
C TYR A 94 -6.14 -9.55 -4.22
N GLY A 95 -5.49 -9.08 -3.15
CA GLY A 95 -4.21 -9.61 -2.62
C GLY A 95 -3.01 -8.64 -2.76
N VAL A 96 -1.93 -8.91 -2.02
CA VAL A 96 -0.72 -8.05 -1.96
C VAL A 96 -0.06 -7.91 -3.33
N MET A 97 0.16 -9.03 -4.03
CA MET A 97 0.80 -9.04 -5.35
C MET A 97 0.03 -8.23 -6.39
N ASN A 98 -1.30 -8.37 -6.41
CA ASN A 98 -2.13 -7.59 -7.34
C ASN A 98 -2.13 -6.10 -6.97
N ALA A 99 -2.20 -5.75 -5.67
CA ALA A 99 -2.08 -4.37 -5.23
C ALA A 99 -0.71 -3.75 -5.59
N LEU A 100 0.38 -4.53 -5.49
CA LEU A 100 1.72 -4.12 -5.89
C LEU A 100 1.85 -3.93 -7.41
N GLY A 101 1.25 -4.82 -8.20
CA GLY A 101 1.15 -4.69 -9.66
C GLY A 101 0.36 -3.44 -10.08
N ILE A 102 -0.82 -3.22 -9.48
CA ILE A 102 -1.64 -2.03 -9.73
C ILE A 102 -0.90 -0.75 -9.31
N LEU A 103 -0.19 -0.76 -8.18
CA LEU A 103 0.61 0.38 -7.73
C LEU A 103 1.64 0.78 -8.78
N GLN A 104 2.38 -0.18 -9.36
CA GLN A 104 3.33 0.08 -10.44
C GLN A 104 2.66 0.72 -11.66
N VAL A 105 1.50 0.21 -12.07
CA VAL A 105 0.72 0.79 -13.17
C VAL A 105 0.26 2.20 -12.85
N ALA A 106 -0.24 2.44 -11.63
CA ALA A 106 -0.73 3.73 -11.19
C ALA A 106 0.38 4.79 -11.12
N VAL A 107 1.58 4.40 -10.70
CA VAL A 107 2.77 5.27 -10.76
C VAL A 107 3.13 5.58 -12.22
N LYS A 108 3.19 4.55 -13.09
CA LYS A 108 3.53 4.71 -14.53
C LYS A 108 2.52 5.61 -15.26
N LEU A 109 1.23 5.47 -14.97
CA LEU A 109 0.14 6.22 -15.61
C LEU A 109 -0.24 7.50 -14.83
N GLY A 110 0.46 7.80 -13.74
CA GLY A 110 0.29 9.02 -12.96
C GLY A 110 -1.12 9.20 -12.39
N CYS A 111 -1.56 8.29 -11.52
CA CYS A 111 -2.85 8.37 -10.83
C CYS A 111 -2.68 8.45 -9.30
N PRO A 112 -2.62 9.67 -8.72
CA PRO A 112 -2.35 9.84 -7.29
C PRO A 112 -3.34 9.13 -6.36
N GLN A 113 -4.63 9.11 -6.73
CA GLN A 113 -5.68 8.50 -5.91
C GLN A 113 -5.49 6.99 -5.76
N ILE A 114 -5.18 6.28 -6.87
CA ILE A 114 -4.91 4.83 -6.82
C ILE A 114 -3.58 4.56 -6.12
N ILE A 115 -2.55 5.39 -6.35
CA ILE A 115 -1.26 5.26 -5.64
C ILE A 115 -1.47 5.30 -4.13
N THR A 116 -2.17 6.32 -3.62
CA THR A 116 -2.46 6.44 -2.19
C THR A 116 -3.25 5.24 -1.68
N ALA A 117 -4.25 4.77 -2.43
CA ALA A 117 -5.08 3.67 -1.98
C ALA A 117 -4.33 2.33 -1.94
N CYS A 118 -3.48 2.04 -2.95
CA CYS A 118 -2.60 0.86 -2.93
C CYS A 118 -1.56 0.94 -1.83
N VAL A 119 -0.96 2.11 -1.60
CA VAL A 119 0.03 2.31 -0.52
C VAL A 119 -0.60 2.07 0.85
N ASN A 120 -1.79 2.63 1.10
CA ASN A 120 -2.51 2.42 2.36
C ASN A 120 -2.90 0.95 2.55
N TYR A 121 -3.33 0.26 1.48
CA TYR A 121 -3.64 -1.17 1.56
C TYR A 121 -2.39 -1.99 1.92
N LEU A 122 -1.30 -1.82 1.17
CA LEU A 122 -0.04 -2.54 1.38
C LEU A 122 0.57 -2.25 2.76
N GLU A 123 0.42 -1.03 3.26
CA GLU A 123 0.86 -0.64 4.60
C GLU A 123 0.00 -1.25 5.71
N ALA A 124 -1.27 -1.57 5.47
CA ALA A 124 -2.17 -2.11 6.48
C ALA A 124 -2.21 -3.65 6.57
N VAL A 125 -1.95 -4.37 5.48
CA VAL A 125 -2.11 -5.83 5.43
C VAL A 125 -0.84 -6.60 5.84
N PRO A 126 -0.94 -7.80 6.44
CA PRO A 126 0.23 -8.67 6.61
C PRO A 126 0.78 -9.12 5.25
N TRP A 127 2.07 -9.47 5.21
CA TRP A 127 2.74 -9.99 4.02
C TRP A 127 3.27 -11.40 4.31
N GLU A 128 3.15 -12.29 3.34
CA GLU A 128 3.88 -13.54 3.32
C GLU A 128 5.34 -13.30 2.90
N GLU A 129 6.25 -14.23 3.21
CA GLU A 129 7.68 -14.10 2.92
C GLU A 129 7.96 -13.80 1.43
N ALA A 130 7.31 -14.52 0.52
CA ALA A 130 7.44 -14.30 -0.91
C ALA A 130 6.89 -12.92 -1.36
N GLU A 131 5.86 -12.41 -0.70
CA GLU A 131 5.31 -11.08 -0.97
C GLU A 131 6.25 -9.99 -0.46
N GLU A 132 6.86 -10.18 0.72
CA GLU A 132 7.85 -9.28 1.29
C GLU A 132 9.10 -9.19 0.41
N GLU A 133 9.62 -10.31 -0.09
CA GLU A 133 10.74 -10.32 -1.04
C GLU A 133 10.45 -9.45 -2.28
N GLU A 134 9.24 -9.57 -2.83
CA GLU A 134 8.85 -8.79 -4.00
C GLU A 134 8.64 -7.31 -3.67
N ILE A 135 8.03 -7.00 -2.53
CA ILE A 135 7.90 -5.63 -2.02
C ILE A 135 9.29 -5.00 -1.89
N LEU A 136 10.25 -5.70 -1.28
CA LEU A 136 11.64 -5.25 -1.12
C LEU A 136 12.34 -5.03 -2.45
N ARG A 137 12.00 -5.81 -3.49
CA ARG A 137 12.53 -5.65 -4.83
C ARG A 137 11.98 -4.42 -5.56
N ILE A 138 10.69 -4.13 -5.39
CA ILE A 138 9.96 -3.15 -6.22
C ILE A 138 9.85 -1.77 -5.55
N ILE A 139 9.43 -1.74 -4.29
CA ILE A 139 9.01 -0.53 -3.58
C ILE A 139 10.14 0.51 -3.41
N PRO A 140 11.41 0.14 -3.14
CA PRO A 140 12.50 1.12 -3.02
C PRO A 140 12.69 2.00 -4.27
N GLY A 141 12.40 1.47 -5.46
CA GLY A 141 12.49 2.20 -6.72
C GLY A 141 11.45 3.31 -6.90
N MET A 142 10.39 3.33 -6.08
CA MET A 142 9.29 4.30 -6.18
C MET A 142 9.54 5.61 -5.42
N GLY A 143 10.63 5.71 -4.66
CA GLY A 143 11.01 6.91 -3.92
C GLY A 143 10.01 7.26 -2.81
N SER A 144 9.71 8.56 -2.64
CA SER A 144 8.89 9.06 -1.52
C SER A 144 7.45 8.55 -1.47
N LEU A 145 6.89 8.11 -2.61
CA LEU A 145 5.53 7.55 -2.69
C LEU A 145 5.35 6.29 -1.84
N ALA A 146 6.44 5.54 -1.67
CA ALA A 146 6.50 4.27 -0.96
C ALA A 146 6.83 4.41 0.54
N GLY A 147 7.01 5.64 1.04
CA GLY A 147 7.44 5.91 2.41
C GLY A 147 6.68 5.13 3.50
N PRO A 148 5.33 5.09 3.47
CA PRO A 148 4.55 4.33 4.46
C PRO A 148 4.84 2.82 4.45
N ILE A 149 4.99 2.22 3.27
CA ILE A 149 5.31 0.77 3.14
C ILE A 149 6.70 0.50 3.71
N LEU A 150 7.70 1.31 3.32
CA LEU A 150 9.08 1.15 3.79
C LEU A 150 9.25 1.42 5.28
N ALA A 151 8.37 2.22 5.89
CA ALA A 151 8.39 2.49 7.32
C ALA A 151 8.15 1.21 8.15
N ARG A 152 7.43 0.21 7.61
CA ARG A 152 7.25 -1.10 8.26
C ARG A 152 8.55 -1.88 8.43
N LEU A 153 9.52 -1.64 7.55
CA LEU A 153 10.82 -2.31 7.51
C LEU A 153 11.89 -1.56 8.31
N GLN A 154 11.59 -0.32 8.72
CA GLN A 154 12.55 0.44 9.52
C GLN A 154 12.61 -0.13 10.94
N PRO A 155 13.82 -0.30 11.50
CA PRO A 155 13.95 -0.72 12.88
C PRO A 155 13.26 0.30 13.78
N VAL A 156 12.44 -0.18 14.71
CA VAL A 156 11.83 0.67 15.72
C VAL A 156 12.94 1.36 16.50
N SER A 157 12.81 2.67 16.74
CA SER A 157 13.89 3.43 17.35
C SER A 157 14.30 2.81 18.70
N PRO A 158 15.60 2.52 18.94
CA PRO A 158 16.04 1.86 20.18
C PRO A 158 15.62 2.62 21.44
N SER A 159 15.56 3.95 21.34
CA SER A 159 15.09 4.82 22.44
C SER A 159 13.59 4.66 22.73
N ALA A 160 12.75 4.43 21.71
CA ALA A 160 11.33 4.16 21.90
C ALA A 160 11.13 2.76 22.52
N ILE A 161 11.83 1.75 22.01
CA ILE A 161 11.81 0.39 22.57
C ILE A 161 12.19 0.43 24.06
N ARG A 162 13.34 1.04 24.39
CA ARG A 162 13.80 1.23 25.77
C ARG A 162 12.75 1.94 26.64
N ARG A 163 12.16 3.01 26.14
CA ARG A 163 11.15 3.79 26.89
C ARG A 163 9.90 2.97 27.16
N ILE A 164 9.40 2.23 26.17
CA ILE A 164 8.24 1.34 26.32
C ILE A 164 8.55 0.26 27.35
N PHE A 165 9.72 -0.38 27.23
CA PHE A 165 10.18 -1.41 28.16
C PHE A 165 10.28 -0.91 29.61
N LEU A 166 10.89 0.25 29.83
CA LEU A 166 10.97 0.87 31.17
C LEU A 166 9.59 1.22 31.73
N ARG A 167 8.65 1.66 30.88
CA ARG A 167 7.26 1.94 31.30
C ARG A 167 6.52 0.66 31.67
N ALA A 168 6.73 -0.42 30.92
CA ALA A 168 6.17 -1.73 31.22
C ALA A 168 6.69 -2.25 32.56
N ILE A 169 8.01 -2.17 32.83
CA ILE A 169 8.61 -2.56 34.12
C ILE A 169 7.96 -1.77 35.26
N ARG A 170 7.94 -0.44 35.16
CA ARG A 170 7.34 0.41 36.20
C ARG A 170 5.87 0.07 36.46
N PHE A 171 5.11 -0.20 35.41
CA PHE A 171 3.71 -0.58 35.54
C PHE A 171 3.55 -1.95 36.21
N ALA A 172 4.31 -2.95 35.74
CA ALA A 172 4.35 -4.31 36.26
C ALA A 172 4.81 -4.39 37.73
N THR A 173 5.60 -3.42 38.21
CA THR A 173 6.08 -3.35 39.60
C THR A 173 5.29 -2.38 40.47
N SER A 174 4.35 -1.62 39.90
CA SER A 174 3.51 -0.67 40.64
C SER A 174 2.34 -1.33 41.38
N SER A 175 1.59 -0.53 42.14
CA SER A 175 0.30 -0.89 42.74
C SER A 175 -0.83 -0.14 42.01
N PRO A 176 -1.21 -0.55 40.78
CA PRO A 176 -2.27 0.13 40.05
C PRO A 176 -3.65 -0.15 40.70
N PRO A 177 -4.67 0.67 40.42
CA PRO A 177 -6.03 0.43 40.86
C PRO A 177 -6.56 -0.95 40.41
N LEU A 178 -7.48 -1.54 41.19
CA LEU A 178 -8.06 -2.87 40.94
C LEU A 178 -8.45 -3.18 39.48
N PRO A 179 -9.05 -2.25 38.70
CA PRO A 179 -9.43 -2.52 37.31
C PRO A 179 -8.26 -2.81 36.37
N LEU A 180 -7.03 -2.48 36.78
CA LEU A 180 -5.81 -2.63 35.99
C LEU A 180 -4.92 -3.79 36.46
N ASN A 181 -5.38 -4.59 37.44
CA ASN A 181 -4.62 -5.72 37.95
C ASN A 181 -4.37 -6.78 36.87
N ASP A 182 -5.35 -7.07 36.02
CA ASP A 182 -5.17 -8.04 34.93
C ASP A 182 -4.10 -7.57 33.94
N LEU A 183 -4.10 -6.27 33.60
CA LEU A 183 -3.09 -5.68 32.75
C LEU A 183 -1.70 -5.73 33.39
N LYS A 184 -1.62 -5.56 34.72
CA LYS A 184 -0.35 -5.69 35.46
C LYS A 184 0.18 -7.12 35.35
N THR A 185 -0.68 -8.11 35.60
CA THR A 185 -0.31 -9.53 35.49
C THR A 185 0.17 -9.84 34.07
N SER A 186 -0.55 -9.43 33.03
CA SER A 186 -0.09 -9.59 31.64
C SER A 186 1.24 -8.88 31.36
N ALA A 187 1.45 -7.68 31.90
CA ALA A 187 2.72 -6.98 31.74
C ALA A 187 3.88 -7.73 32.43
N GLN A 188 3.64 -8.36 33.60
CA GLN A 188 4.63 -9.19 34.29
C GLN A 188 4.98 -10.43 33.46
N GLU A 189 3.99 -11.16 32.96
CA GLU A 189 4.18 -12.36 32.13
C GLU A 189 4.94 -12.05 30.83
N GLN A 190 4.58 -10.95 30.15
CA GLN A 190 5.27 -10.52 28.93
C GLN A 190 6.71 -10.10 29.20
N LEU A 191 6.98 -9.40 30.30
CA LEU A 191 8.35 -9.05 30.69
C LEU A 191 9.17 -10.28 31.06
N GLU A 192 8.58 -11.26 31.74
CA GLU A 192 9.23 -12.54 32.05
C GLU A 192 9.61 -13.25 30.76
N TYR A 193 8.66 -13.42 29.83
CA TYR A 193 8.92 -14.04 28.52
C TYR A 193 10.01 -13.31 27.72
N MET A 194 10.03 -11.97 27.73
CA MET A 194 11.06 -11.18 27.05
C MET A 194 12.45 -11.26 27.71
N LEU A 195 12.53 -11.63 28.99
CA LEU A 195 13.75 -11.66 29.80
C LEU A 195 14.30 -13.08 30.01
N THR A 196 13.47 -14.10 29.90
CA THR A 196 13.90 -15.51 29.91
C THR A 196 14.66 -15.81 28.62
N GLU A 197 15.92 -16.22 28.75
CA GLU A 197 16.83 -16.51 27.65
C GLU A 197 16.32 -17.73 26.83
N ASP A 198 15.80 -17.49 25.64
CA ASP A 198 15.89 -18.47 24.55
C ASP A 198 17.31 -18.36 23.92
N ASP A 199 17.77 -19.41 23.21
CA ASP A 199 19.10 -19.52 22.57
C ASP A 199 19.45 -18.40 21.55
N ASP A 200 18.52 -17.46 21.30
CA ASP A 200 18.70 -16.29 20.44
C ASP A 200 19.21 -15.06 21.22
N ALA A 201 19.89 -14.14 20.52
CA ALA A 201 20.41 -12.92 21.13
C ALA A 201 19.28 -12.10 21.78
N PRO A 202 19.43 -11.62 23.03
CA PRO A 202 18.35 -10.91 23.73
C PRO A 202 17.94 -9.65 22.97
N LEU A 203 16.62 -9.48 22.78
CA LEU A 203 16.01 -8.31 22.11
C LEU A 203 16.46 -6.96 22.70
N LEU A 204 16.88 -6.97 23.97
CA LEU A 204 17.45 -5.83 24.67
C LEU A 204 18.72 -6.24 25.41
N THR A 205 19.85 -5.66 25.03
CA THR A 205 21.07 -5.74 25.84
C THR A 205 20.88 -4.94 27.13
N ALA A 206 21.13 -5.57 28.28
CA ALA A 206 20.91 -4.98 29.60
C ALA A 206 21.84 -3.77 29.86
N ASP A 207 21.36 -2.56 29.52
CA ASP A 207 22.05 -1.28 29.77
C ASP A 207 21.93 -0.83 31.24
N HIS A 208 22.82 0.07 31.67
CA HIS A 208 22.96 0.61 33.02
C HIS A 208 21.67 1.26 33.56
N GLU A 209 20.85 1.87 32.70
CA GLU A 209 19.57 2.47 33.12
C GLU A 209 18.48 1.42 33.38
N ILE A 210 18.43 0.35 32.58
CA ILE A 210 17.51 -0.77 32.81
C ILE A 210 17.86 -1.44 34.15
N LYS A 211 19.15 -1.67 34.39
CA LYS A 211 19.66 -2.18 35.68
C LYS A 211 19.33 -1.24 36.84
N SER A 212 19.44 0.08 36.65
CA SER A 212 19.09 1.06 37.67
C SER A 212 17.59 1.05 38.00
N GLU A 213 16.73 0.95 36.99
CA GLU A 213 15.28 0.93 37.18
C GLU A 213 14.80 -0.36 37.87
N LEU A 214 15.35 -1.51 37.48
CA LEU A 214 15.12 -2.78 38.18
C LEU A 214 15.55 -2.67 39.65
N GLY A 215 16.71 -2.08 39.92
CA GLY A 215 17.19 -1.85 41.29
C GLY A 215 16.30 -0.91 42.12
N ARG A 216 15.52 -0.01 41.49
CA ARG A 216 14.52 0.82 42.18
C ARG A 216 13.22 0.09 42.45
N CYS A 217 12.86 -0.87 41.60
CA CYS A 217 11.61 -1.62 41.71
C CYS A 217 11.69 -2.82 42.66
N ILE A 218 12.90 -3.32 42.94
CA ILE A 218 13.15 -4.46 43.85
C ILE A 218 13.34 -4.00 45.32
N ARG A 219 13.41 -2.67 45.57
CA ARG A 219 13.39 -2.08 46.92
C ARG A 219 11.98 -1.74 47.35
#